data_AF-A0A5B7BMV6-F1
#
_entry.id   AF-A0A5B7BMV6-F1
#
_cell.length_a   1.000
_cell.length_b   1.000
_cell.length_c   1.000
_cell.angle_alpha   90.00
_cell.angle_beta   90.00
_cell.angle_gamma   90.00
#
_symmetry.space_group_name_H-M   'P 1'
#
loop_
_entity.id
_entity.type
_entity.pdbx_description
1 polymer ?
#
loop_
_entity_poly.entity_id
_entity_poly.type
_entity_poly.pdbx_seq_one_letter_code
_entity_poly.pdbx_strand_id
1 'polypeptide(L)'
;PVTVNNKDLHDHFRDVATDMLGAKNIIEMQPLMGAEDFSFFAEVIPGYFFFLGMQNETEERLEPMHSPYFIVNEDVLPYGAALHASLATKYLLEYQPKATSPKGSSHDEL
;
A
#
# COMPACT_ATOMS: atom_id res chain seq x y z
N PRO A 1 15.87 10.31 -0.42
CA PRO A 1 15.31 10.37 0.94
C PRO A 1 15.00 8.96 1.46
N VAL A 2 14.74 8.81 2.75
CA VAL A 2 14.34 7.51 3.32
C VAL A 2 12.84 7.31 3.13
N THR A 3 12.41 6.11 2.71
CA THR A 3 10.99 5.77 2.60
C THR A 3 10.44 5.47 4.00
N VAL A 4 9.78 6.46 4.61
CA VAL A 4 9.16 6.33 5.93
C VAL A 4 7.67 6.10 5.78
N ASN A 5 7.18 4.98 6.30
CA ASN A 5 5.74 4.71 6.35
C ASN A 5 5.07 5.55 7.44
N ASN A 6 3.99 6.24 7.07
CA ASN A 6 3.15 6.93 8.05
C ASN A 6 2.50 5.93 9.01
N LYS A 7 2.50 6.26 10.31
CA LYS A 7 1.99 5.36 11.36
C LYS A 7 0.49 5.07 11.22
N ASP A 8 -0.34 6.07 10.96
CA ASP A 8 -1.79 5.88 10.88
C ASP A 8 -2.17 5.05 9.65
N LEU A 9 -1.45 5.25 8.53
CA LEU A 9 -1.61 4.41 7.34
C LEU A 9 -1.09 2.98 7.54
N HIS A 10 -0.09 2.79 8.39
CA HIS A 10 0.37 1.45 8.77
C HIS A 10 -0.70 0.70 9.58
N ASP A 11 -1.32 1.38 10.54
CA ASP A 11 -2.41 0.80 11.33
C ASP A 11 -3.61 0.46 10.41
N HIS A 12 -3.98 1.37 9.50
CA HIS A 12 -5.00 1.13 8.46
C HIS A 12 -4.67 -0.09 7.58
N PHE A 13 -3.42 -0.18 7.12
CA PHE A 13 -2.97 -1.32 6.32
C PHE A 13 -3.07 -2.62 7.11
N ARG A 14 -2.64 -2.63 8.37
CA ARG A 14 -2.70 -3.83 9.22
C ARG A 14 -4.12 -4.31 9.41
N ASP A 15 -5.08 -3.40 9.62
CA ASP A 15 -6.48 -3.76 9.76
C ASP A 15 -7.04 -4.36 8.47
N VAL A 16 -6.88 -3.65 7.34
CA VAL A 16 -7.34 -4.12 6.02
C VAL A 16 -6.74 -5.47 5.65
N ALA A 17 -5.42 -5.60 5.77
CA ALA A 17 -4.70 -6.79 5.35
C ALA A 17 -4.97 -7.97 6.29
N THR A 18 -5.17 -7.73 7.59
CA THR A 18 -5.58 -8.77 8.55
C THR A 18 -6.99 -9.28 8.25
N ASP A 19 -7.94 -8.38 7.94
CA ASP A 19 -9.31 -8.77 7.56
C ASP A 19 -9.31 -9.63 6.28
N MET A 20 -8.46 -9.29 5.31
CA MET A 20 -8.39 -9.95 4.01
C MET A 20 -7.59 -11.27 4.02
N LEU A 21 -6.43 -11.29 4.69
CA LEU A 21 -5.44 -12.37 4.59
C LEU A 21 -5.29 -13.15 5.90
N GLY A 22 -5.80 -12.64 7.02
CA GLY A 22 -5.56 -13.18 8.35
C GLY A 22 -4.21 -12.75 8.93
N ALA A 23 -4.17 -12.52 10.24
CA ALA A 23 -3.02 -11.93 10.94
C ALA A 23 -1.69 -12.68 10.74
N LYS A 24 -1.74 -14.02 10.56
CA LYS A 24 -0.54 -14.85 10.37
C LYS A 24 0.21 -14.56 9.06
N ASN A 25 -0.46 -13.96 8.08
CA ASN A 25 0.10 -13.65 6.76
C ASN A 25 0.63 -12.20 6.70
N ILE A 26 0.57 -11.46 7.80
CA ILE A 26 1.12 -10.10 7.93
C ILE A 26 2.42 -10.19 8.71
N ILE A 27 3.53 -9.90 8.02
CA ILE A 27 4.87 -10.04 8.58
C ILE A 27 5.48 -8.65 8.75
N GLU A 28 5.92 -8.34 9.96
CA GLU A 28 6.68 -7.11 10.24
C GLU A 28 8.06 -7.19 9.59
N MET A 29 8.35 -6.21 8.74
CA MET A 29 9.60 -6.13 7.99
C MET A 29 10.63 -5.29 8.74
N GLN A 30 11.88 -5.75 8.75
CA GLN A 30 13.00 -4.91 9.18
C GLN A 30 13.33 -3.87 8.10
N PRO A 31 13.86 -2.68 8.48
CA PRO A 31 14.34 -1.71 7.51
C PRO A 31 15.37 -2.31 6.55
N LEU A 32 15.30 -1.92 5.27
CA LEU A 32 16.20 -2.37 4.22
C LEU A 32 17.06 -1.20 3.72
N MET A 33 18.27 -1.51 3.25
CA MET A 33 19.18 -0.54 2.64
C MET A 33 18.94 -0.33 1.13
N GLY A 34 17.79 -0.78 0.62
CA GLY A 34 17.38 -0.54 -0.77
C GLY A 34 17.08 0.94 -1.02
N ALA A 35 17.24 1.38 -2.26
CA ALA A 35 16.85 2.72 -2.69
C ALA A 35 15.50 2.63 -3.41
N GLU A 36 14.57 3.51 -3.03
CA GLU A 36 13.21 3.57 -3.57
C GLU A 36 12.76 5.04 -3.67
N ASP A 37 12.35 5.46 -4.85
CA ASP A 37 12.00 6.87 -5.12
C ASP A 37 10.59 7.23 -4.64
N PHE A 38 9.76 6.24 -4.26
CA PHE A 38 8.51 6.45 -3.54
C PHE A 38 8.69 7.35 -2.29
N SER A 39 9.90 7.37 -1.72
CA SER A 39 10.30 8.28 -0.64
C SER A 39 9.97 9.75 -0.93
N PHE A 40 10.08 10.22 -2.17
CA PHE A 40 9.73 11.60 -2.52
C PHE A 40 8.24 11.90 -2.38
N PHE A 41 7.35 10.93 -2.64
CA PHE A 41 5.91 11.10 -2.37
C PHE A 41 5.62 11.13 -0.87
N ALA A 42 6.25 10.22 -0.12
CA ALA A 42 6.07 10.10 1.33
C ALA A 42 6.61 11.30 2.12
N GLU A 43 7.50 12.10 1.55
CA GLU A 43 7.95 13.37 2.13
C GLU A 43 6.89 14.49 2.07
N VAL A 44 5.97 14.42 1.11
CA VAL A 44 5.01 15.52 0.83
C VAL A 44 3.63 15.24 1.44
N ILE A 45 3.18 13.99 1.40
CA ILE A 45 1.90 13.54 1.95
C ILE A 45 2.11 12.25 2.74
N PRO A 46 1.20 11.91 3.70
CA PRO A 46 1.23 10.61 4.35
C PRO A 46 1.27 9.48 3.31
N GLY A 47 2.39 8.77 3.26
CA GLY A 47 2.65 7.66 2.34
C GLY A 47 2.76 6.33 3.07
N TYR A 48 2.40 5.25 2.39
CA TYR A 48 2.57 3.89 2.88
C TYR A 48 3.02 2.96 1.76
N PHE A 49 4.15 2.29 1.97
CA PHE A 49 4.80 1.37 1.07
C PHE A 49 4.88 -0.02 1.73
N PHE A 50 4.54 -1.07 1.00
CA PHE A 50 4.56 -2.44 1.51
C PHE A 50 5.07 -3.40 0.45
N PHE A 51 5.56 -4.55 0.90
CA PHE A 51 5.94 -5.65 0.01
C PHE A 51 4.83 -6.70 -0.01
N LEU A 52 4.58 -7.26 -1.19
CA LEU A 52 3.77 -8.46 -1.36
C LEU A 52 4.72 -9.66 -1.47
N GLY A 53 4.61 -10.61 -0.54
CA GLY A 53 5.42 -11.82 -0.57
C GLY A 53 5.08 -12.70 -1.79
N MET A 54 6.10 -13.21 -2.47
CA MET A 54 5.94 -14.08 -3.65
C MET A 54 6.36 -15.53 -3.40
N GLN A 55 7.04 -15.81 -2.28
CA GLN A 55 7.58 -17.14 -2.00
C GLN A 55 6.46 -18.12 -1.67
N ASN A 56 6.42 -19.23 -2.41
CA ASN A 56 5.61 -20.39 -2.06
C ASN A 56 6.45 -21.35 -1.19
N GLU A 57 5.85 -21.90 -0.12
CA GLU A 57 6.52 -22.85 0.79
C GLU A 57 6.87 -24.18 0.10
N THR A 58 6.14 -24.54 -0.97
CA THR A 58 6.32 -25.81 -1.68
C THR A 58 7.31 -25.73 -2.84
N GLU A 59 7.78 -24.55 -3.19
CA GLU A 59 8.64 -24.31 -4.35
C GLU A 59 10.06 -23.90 -3.96
N GLU A 60 10.96 -23.93 -4.93
CA GLU A 60 12.31 -23.42 -4.75
C GLU A 60 12.29 -21.95 -4.36
N ARG A 61 13.34 -21.53 -3.64
CA ARG A 61 13.48 -20.14 -3.22
C ARG A 61 13.61 -19.26 -4.46
N LEU A 62 12.81 -18.20 -4.51
CA LEU A 62 12.91 -17.21 -5.58
C LEU A 62 14.24 -16.47 -5.53
N GLU A 63 14.81 -16.27 -6.72
CA GLU A 63 15.99 -15.44 -6.94
C GLU A 63 15.70 -13.98 -6.56
N PRO A 64 16.68 -13.24 -6.01
CA PRO A 64 16.46 -11.90 -5.51
C PRO A 64 16.13 -10.91 -6.65
N MET A 65 15.51 -9.79 -6.27
CA MET A 65 15.34 -8.63 -7.15
C MET A 65 16.69 -8.26 -7.79
N HIS A 66 16.66 -7.90 -9.08
CA HIS A 66 17.82 -7.62 -9.95
C HIS A 66 18.67 -8.83 -10.40
N SER A 67 18.33 -10.06 -10.02
CA SER A 67 18.94 -11.26 -10.62
C SER A 67 18.45 -11.45 -12.07
N PRO A 68 19.30 -11.90 -13.02
CA PRO A 68 18.85 -12.28 -14.37
C PRO A 68 17.94 -13.52 -14.38
N TYR A 69 17.86 -14.24 -13.26
CA TYR A 69 17.01 -15.41 -13.07
C TYR A 69 15.75 -15.09 -12.25
N PHE A 70 15.49 -13.81 -11.97
CA PHE A 70 14.30 -13.38 -11.26
C PHE A 70 13.04 -13.79 -12.02
N ILE A 71 12.10 -14.42 -11.31
CA ILE A 71 10.78 -14.79 -11.81
C ILE A 71 9.72 -14.24 -10.88
N VAL A 72 8.57 -13.87 -11.44
CA VAL A 72 7.40 -13.44 -10.68
C VAL A 72 6.50 -14.63 -10.45
N ASN A 73 6.09 -14.86 -9.21
CA ASN A 73 4.98 -15.76 -8.92
C ASN A 73 3.67 -15.06 -9.26
N GLU A 74 3.05 -15.41 -10.39
CA GLU A 74 1.83 -14.74 -10.86
C GLU A 74 0.59 -15.04 -10.00
N ASP A 75 0.62 -16.11 -9.18
CA ASP A 75 -0.48 -16.45 -8.28
C ASP A 75 -0.70 -15.39 -7.19
N VAL A 76 0.29 -14.51 -6.96
CA VAL A 76 0.15 -13.42 -5.99
C VAL A 76 -0.55 -12.18 -6.55
N LEU A 77 -0.66 -12.06 -7.88
CA LEU A 77 -1.24 -10.87 -8.53
C LEU A 77 -2.66 -10.55 -8.06
N PRO A 78 -3.59 -11.52 -7.89
CA PRO A 78 -4.92 -11.23 -7.35
C PRO A 78 -4.89 -10.65 -5.93
N TYR A 79 -3.94 -11.05 -5.09
CA TYR A 79 -3.80 -10.54 -3.73
C TYR A 79 -3.32 -9.09 -3.73
N GLY A 80 -2.34 -8.76 -4.57
CA GLY A 80 -1.89 -7.37 -4.74
C GLY A 80 -3.03 -6.46 -5.23
N ALA A 81 -3.77 -6.90 -6.25
CA ALA A 81 -4.89 -6.15 -6.78
C ALA A 81 -5.99 -5.93 -5.73
N ALA A 82 -6.37 -6.98 -5.01
CA ALA A 82 -7.40 -6.90 -3.98
C ALA A 82 -6.95 -6.09 -2.75
N LEU A 83 -5.68 -6.14 -2.35
CA LEU A 83 -5.14 -5.28 -1.30
C LEU A 83 -5.22 -3.81 -1.70
N HIS A 84 -4.75 -3.43 -2.89
CA HIS A 84 -4.84 -2.05 -3.37
C HIS A 84 -6.28 -1.54 -3.40
N ALA A 85 -7.21 -2.33 -3.94
CA ALA A 85 -8.63 -1.98 -3.98
C ALA A 85 -9.20 -1.82 -2.57
N SER A 86 -8.95 -2.78 -1.67
CA SER A 86 -9.49 -2.77 -0.31
C SER A 86 -8.94 -1.63 0.53
N LEU A 87 -7.64 -1.34 0.41
CA LEU A 87 -6.98 -0.22 1.11
C LEU A 87 -7.62 1.11 0.71
N ALA A 88 -7.79 1.34 -0.60
CA ALA A 88 -8.39 2.56 -1.11
C ALA A 88 -9.87 2.67 -0.71
N THR A 89 -10.66 1.60 -0.88
CA THR A 89 -12.09 1.59 -0.55
C THR A 89 -12.32 1.82 0.94
N LYS A 90 -11.65 1.09 1.83
CA LYS A 90 -11.82 1.24 3.28
C LYS A 90 -11.39 2.65 3.73
N TYR A 91 -10.28 3.15 3.21
CA TYR A 91 -9.82 4.52 3.51
C TYR A 91 -10.86 5.57 3.13
N LEU A 92 -11.43 5.51 1.92
CA LEU A 92 -12.42 6.48 1.45
C LEU A 92 -13.76 6.39 2.20
N LEU A 93 -14.14 5.19 2.66
CA LEU A 93 -15.34 4.99 3.46
C LEU A 93 -15.19 5.54 4.88
N GLU A 94 -14.01 5.38 5.49
CA GLU A 94 -13.72 5.83 6.85
C GLU A 94 -13.38 7.32 6.92
N TYR A 95 -12.66 7.83 5.92
CA TYR A 95 -12.19 9.22 5.86
C TYR A 95 -12.96 10.04 4.81
N GLN A 96 -14.29 10.03 4.90
CA GLN A 96 -15.08 10.96 4.10
C GLN A 96 -14.80 12.41 4.54
N PRO A 97 -14.52 13.33 3.60
CA PRO A 97 -14.50 14.75 3.92
C PRO A 97 -15.86 15.11 4.52
N LYS A 98 -15.88 15.82 5.66
CA LYS A 98 -17.11 16.50 6.09
C LYS A 98 -17.60 17.32 4.90
N ALA A 99 -18.81 17.07 4.43
CA ALA A 99 -19.39 17.79 3.31
C ALA A 99 -19.23 19.31 3.55
N THR A 100 -18.33 19.95 2.80
CA THR A 100 -18.29 21.40 2.74
C THR A 100 -19.46 21.80 1.88
N SER A 101 -20.60 22.13 2.51
CA SER A 101 -21.67 22.84 1.81
C SER A 101 -21.06 24.05 1.10
N PRO A 102 -21.21 24.21 -0.21
CA PRO A 102 -20.76 25.42 -0.87
C PRO A 102 -21.58 26.58 -0.31
N LYS A 103 -20.93 27.50 0.41
CA LYS A 103 -21.49 28.85 0.61
C LYS A 103 -21.56 29.47 -0.79
N GLY A 104 -22.79 29.67 -1.25
CA GLY A 104 -23.08 30.11 -2.60
C GLY A 104 -22.44 31.44 -2.97
N SER A 105 -22.07 31.54 -4.24
CA SER A 105 -22.24 32.71 -5.10
C SER A 105 -21.80 32.29 -6.50
N SER A 106 -22.74 31.77 -7.29
CA SER A 106 -22.57 31.76 -8.74
C SER A 106 -22.72 33.21 -9.18
N HIS A 107 -21.61 33.86 -9.54
CA HIS A 107 -21.66 34.97 -10.46
C HIS A 107 -21.32 34.40 -11.83
N ASP A 108 -22.36 34.28 -12.64
CA ASP A 108 -22.27 34.02 -14.07
C ASP A 108 -22.04 35.38 -14.74
N GLU A 109 -20.85 35.61 -15.27
CA GLU A 109 -20.55 36.84 -16.03
C GLU A 109 -20.80 36.57 -17.52
N LEU A 110 -21.96 37.03 -17.99
CA LEU A 110 -22.05 37.72 -19.27
C LEU A 110 -21.37 39.09 -19.16
#